data_AF-A0A661CXC3-F1
#
_entry.id   AF-A0A661CXC3-F1
#
_cell.length_a   1.000
_cell.length_b   1.000
_cell.length_c   1.000
_cell.angle_alpha   90.00
_cell.angle_beta   90.00
_cell.angle_gamma   90.00
#
_symmetry.space_group_name_H-M   'P 1'
#
loop_
_entity.id
_entity.type
_entity.pdbx_description
1 polymer ?
#
loop_
_entity_poly.entity_id
_entity_poly.type
_entity_poly.pdbx_seq_one_letter_code
_entity_poly.pdbx_strand_id
1 'polypeptide(L)'
;MRELPKIWKGVARIQYLCAFLESIGVNSLRYVPLITSGFQSLTQTDLLREHAQALFNLRMMGLDYPSEAAIRRQVALYNEEVNDPLSKMEAVFEIEPENLTFSRPENLIEDQVDKALDILRQPLSYKIHGKSLVDPKETSLVPLDFDRGAQHIGVHSPQLPSKRVGYHNLNRNITNDIEISMTELIETAIDMDRRDQDNPDRANKNNWQARLERCVLCSTTTPALPEAETLHLKEVIHMIGLPGSGKTTLLTCLGVYLARHQIKTLILFPKIETALSYLNDFRYYHINASLLSGQSELSRDRHANRIAETIAAHSDSGGFGLNIPGSEYFGKSCALAGFAIAQEEADFLALRIRAL
;
A
#
# COMPACT_ATOMS: atom_id res chain seq x y z
N MET A 1 3.68 -10.20 -2.95
CA MET A 1 5.09 -9.88 -3.29
C MET A 1 5.51 -10.80 -4.43
N ARG A 2 6.34 -10.36 -5.38
CA ARG A 2 6.84 -11.24 -6.47
C ARG A 2 8.07 -12.03 -5.99
N GLU A 3 8.33 -13.20 -6.57
CA GLU A 3 9.61 -13.88 -6.40
C GLU A 3 10.68 -13.13 -7.21
N LEU A 4 11.77 -12.77 -6.55
CA LEU A 4 12.84 -12.02 -7.20
C LEU A 4 13.78 -12.99 -7.93
N PRO A 5 14.17 -12.67 -9.18
CA PRO A 5 15.16 -13.45 -9.92
C PRO A 5 16.47 -13.64 -9.15
N LYS A 6 17.12 -14.79 -9.37
CA LYS A 6 18.30 -15.21 -8.59
C LYS A 6 19.63 -15.05 -9.34
N ILE A 7 19.64 -14.59 -10.60
CA ILE A 7 20.87 -14.39 -11.38
C ILE A 7 21.78 -13.39 -10.65
N TRP A 8 21.34 -12.12 -10.55
CA TRP A 8 22.02 -11.12 -9.74
C TRP A 8 21.25 -10.77 -8.46
N LYS A 9 21.96 -10.68 -7.33
CA LYS A 9 21.40 -10.43 -5.98
C LYS A 9 22.11 -9.28 -5.30
N GLY A 10 21.47 -8.69 -4.29
CA GLY A 10 22.07 -7.58 -3.53
C GLY A 10 22.46 -6.42 -4.44
N VAL A 11 23.70 -5.95 -4.30
CA VAL A 11 24.25 -4.85 -5.10
C VAL A 11 24.39 -5.20 -6.59
N ALA A 12 24.55 -6.48 -6.92
CA ALA A 12 24.67 -6.96 -8.30
C ALA A 12 23.40 -6.74 -9.13
N ARG A 13 22.25 -6.44 -8.51
CA ARG A 13 21.00 -6.24 -9.26
C ARG A 13 21.02 -5.04 -10.20
N ILE A 14 21.96 -4.11 -10.04
CA ILE A 14 22.16 -3.02 -11.00
C ILE A 14 22.44 -3.54 -12.42
N GLN A 15 23.00 -4.75 -12.54
CA GLN A 15 23.27 -5.41 -13.83
C GLN A 15 21.98 -5.70 -14.63
N TYR A 16 20.82 -5.86 -13.98
CA TYR A 16 19.53 -5.95 -14.70
C TYR A 16 19.18 -4.64 -15.41
N LEU A 17 19.57 -3.48 -14.84
CA LEU A 17 19.37 -2.18 -15.48
C LEU A 17 20.30 -2.01 -16.68
N CYS A 18 21.57 -2.41 -16.53
CA CYS A 18 22.54 -2.43 -17.64
C CYS A 18 22.05 -3.31 -18.79
N ALA A 19 21.67 -4.56 -18.50
CA ALA A 19 21.13 -5.49 -19.50
C ALA A 19 19.90 -4.91 -20.23
N PHE A 20 18.96 -4.35 -19.48
CA PHE A 20 17.77 -3.74 -20.05
C PHE A 20 18.09 -2.55 -20.96
N LEU A 21 18.90 -1.60 -20.47
CA LEU A 21 19.30 -0.42 -21.22
C LEU A 21 20.05 -0.78 -22.50
N GLU A 22 20.97 -1.74 -22.42
CA GLU A 22 21.69 -2.26 -23.59
C GLU A 22 20.73 -2.83 -24.63
N SER A 23 19.70 -3.57 -24.19
CA SER A 23 18.69 -4.16 -25.09
C SER A 23 17.85 -3.14 -25.86
N ILE A 24 17.80 -1.89 -25.39
CA ILE A 24 17.13 -0.76 -26.08
C ILE A 24 18.13 0.20 -26.74
N GLY A 25 19.40 -0.19 -26.84
CA GLY A 25 20.47 0.59 -27.49
C GLY A 25 21.02 1.75 -26.64
N VAL A 26 20.82 1.72 -25.31
CA VAL A 26 21.30 2.74 -24.38
C VAL A 26 22.38 2.17 -23.47
N ASN A 27 23.52 2.84 -23.36
CA ASN A 27 24.67 2.38 -22.55
C ASN A 27 24.96 3.29 -21.34
N SER A 28 23.97 4.04 -20.86
CA SER A 28 24.13 4.95 -19.73
C SER A 28 23.03 4.78 -18.69
N LEU A 29 23.44 4.62 -17.43
CA LEU A 29 22.52 4.52 -16.29
C LEU A 29 21.89 5.87 -15.93
N ARG A 30 22.27 6.98 -16.56
CA ARG A 30 21.64 8.30 -16.33
C ARG A 30 20.13 8.32 -16.55
N TYR A 31 19.62 7.43 -17.40
CA TYR A 31 18.19 7.31 -17.71
C TYR A 31 17.41 6.40 -16.76
N VAL A 32 18.09 5.73 -15.83
CA VAL A 32 17.43 4.85 -14.85
C VAL A 32 16.34 5.56 -14.05
N PRO A 33 16.49 6.81 -13.55
CA PRO A 33 15.43 7.45 -12.77
C PRO A 33 14.15 7.60 -13.58
N LEU A 34 14.27 7.87 -14.89
CA LEU A 34 13.15 7.95 -15.80
C LEU A 34 12.50 6.57 -15.97
N ILE A 35 13.27 5.53 -16.26
CA ILE A 35 12.75 4.17 -16.47
C ILE A 35 12.07 3.61 -15.21
N THR A 36 12.59 3.92 -14.02
CA THR A 36 12.07 3.43 -12.75
C THR A 36 10.94 4.31 -12.18
N SER A 37 10.73 5.53 -12.69
CA SER A 37 9.77 6.55 -12.21
C SER A 37 8.28 6.16 -12.16
N GLY A 38 7.89 4.93 -12.50
CA GLY A 38 6.50 4.47 -12.44
C GLY A 38 5.54 5.10 -13.45
N PHE A 39 5.96 6.10 -14.24
CA PHE A 39 5.09 6.74 -15.23
C PHE A 39 4.69 5.75 -16.34
N GLN A 40 3.38 5.64 -16.58
CA GLN A 40 2.82 4.77 -17.63
C GLN A 40 3.05 5.35 -19.03
N SER A 41 3.12 6.69 -19.17
CA SER A 41 3.39 7.36 -20.44
C SER A 41 4.68 6.88 -21.11
N LEU A 42 5.70 6.50 -20.33
CA LEU A 42 6.95 5.94 -20.85
C LEU A 42 6.73 4.61 -21.58
N THR A 43 5.86 3.74 -21.04
CA THR A 43 5.53 2.46 -21.67
C THR A 43 4.70 2.60 -22.95
N GLN A 44 4.17 3.80 -23.25
CA GLN A 44 3.41 4.07 -24.47
C GLN A 44 4.27 4.61 -25.62
N THR A 45 5.52 5.00 -25.34
CA THR A 45 6.47 5.46 -26.37
C THR A 45 6.86 4.32 -27.32
N ASP A 46 7.13 4.64 -28.58
CA ASP A 46 7.46 3.62 -29.60
C ASP A 46 8.67 2.78 -29.21
N LEU A 47 9.68 3.38 -28.56
CA LEU A 47 10.89 2.68 -28.12
C LEU A 47 10.63 1.65 -27.00
N LEU A 48 9.70 1.94 -26.07
CA LEU A 48 9.52 1.16 -24.85
C LEU A 48 8.25 0.31 -24.83
N ARG A 49 7.38 0.44 -25.84
CA ARG A 49 6.11 -0.29 -25.93
C ARG A 49 6.30 -1.80 -25.88
N GLU A 50 7.26 -2.32 -26.64
CA GLU A 50 7.60 -3.76 -26.68
C GLU A 50 8.30 -4.24 -25.39
N HIS A 51 8.79 -3.30 -24.57
CA HIS A 51 9.55 -3.53 -23.36
C HIS A 51 8.74 -3.27 -22.08
N ALA A 52 7.43 -3.05 -22.18
CA ALA A 52 6.57 -2.69 -21.04
C ALA A 52 6.63 -3.70 -19.89
N GLN A 53 6.69 -5.01 -20.20
CA GLN A 53 6.79 -6.07 -19.18
C GLN A 53 8.14 -6.05 -18.44
N ALA A 54 9.24 -5.78 -19.16
CA ALA A 54 10.58 -5.65 -18.58
C ALA A 54 10.67 -4.45 -17.64
N LEU A 55 10.14 -3.30 -18.08
CA LEU A 55 10.04 -2.10 -17.24
C LEU A 55 9.23 -2.36 -15.96
N PHE A 56 8.10 -3.04 -16.08
CA PHE A 56 7.27 -3.42 -14.94
C PHE A 56 8.05 -4.31 -13.96
N ASN A 57 8.76 -5.31 -14.46
CA ASN A 57 9.54 -6.23 -13.64
C ASN A 57 10.70 -5.54 -12.92
N LEU A 58 11.45 -4.66 -13.59
CA LEU A 58 12.52 -3.86 -12.96
C LEU A 58 12.00 -3.03 -11.78
N ARG A 59 10.83 -2.38 -11.95
CA ARG A 59 10.16 -1.62 -10.89
C ARG A 59 9.72 -2.54 -9.73
N MET A 60 9.22 -3.74 -10.04
CA MET A 60 8.83 -4.75 -9.04
C MET A 60 10.01 -5.37 -8.28
N MET A 61 11.22 -5.31 -8.85
CA MET A 61 12.44 -5.80 -8.19
C MET A 61 12.98 -4.85 -7.12
N GLY A 62 12.35 -3.67 -6.95
CA GLY A 62 12.76 -2.67 -5.98
C GLY A 62 14.03 -1.93 -6.39
N LEU A 63 14.34 -1.90 -7.69
CA LEU A 63 15.44 -1.11 -8.27
C LEU A 63 14.98 0.32 -8.48
N ASP A 64 14.59 0.99 -7.39
CA ASP A 64 14.12 2.37 -7.42
C ASP A 64 15.28 3.32 -7.12
N TYR A 65 15.77 3.99 -8.17
CA TYR A 65 16.82 4.98 -8.06
C TYR A 65 16.27 6.34 -8.50
N PRO A 66 15.69 7.12 -7.59
CA PRO A 66 14.91 8.31 -7.94
C PRO A 66 15.76 9.48 -8.45
N SER A 67 17.09 9.39 -8.34
CA SER A 67 18.01 10.45 -8.75
C SER A 67 19.35 9.91 -9.23
N GLU A 68 20.08 10.72 -9.99
CA GLU A 68 21.44 10.40 -10.41
C GLU A 68 22.38 10.15 -9.22
N ALA A 69 22.21 10.89 -8.12
CA ALA A 69 22.98 10.70 -6.90
C ALA A 69 22.73 9.32 -6.27
N ALA A 70 21.48 8.82 -6.29
CA ALA A 70 21.15 7.48 -5.81
C ALA A 70 21.83 6.39 -6.67
N ILE A 71 21.91 6.60 -7.98
CA ILE A 71 22.58 5.68 -8.92
C ILE A 71 24.07 5.68 -8.68
N ARG A 72 24.71 6.84 -8.57
CA ARG A 72 26.15 6.95 -8.27
C ARG A 72 26.51 6.22 -6.99
N ARG A 73 25.69 6.37 -5.94
CA ARG A 73 25.88 5.62 -4.69
C ARG A 73 25.79 4.11 -4.91
N GLN A 74 24.82 3.64 -5.69
CA GLN A 74 24.68 2.22 -5.98
C GLN A 74 25.83 1.69 -6.84
N VAL A 75 26.30 2.45 -7.82
CA VAL A 75 27.46 2.12 -8.65
C VAL A 75 28.73 2.04 -7.81
N ALA A 76 28.91 2.95 -6.84
CA ALA A 76 30.02 2.88 -5.90
C ALA A 76 30.00 1.57 -5.09
N LEU A 77 28.84 1.19 -4.53
CA LEU A 77 28.69 -0.09 -3.81
C LEU A 77 28.90 -1.30 -4.72
N TYR A 78 28.44 -1.23 -5.96
CA TYR A 78 28.68 -2.27 -6.97
C TYR A 78 30.17 -2.42 -7.27
N ASN A 79 30.84 -1.31 -7.58
CA ASN A 79 32.28 -1.31 -7.91
C ASN A 79 33.14 -1.71 -6.70
N GLU A 80 32.76 -1.34 -5.48
CA GLU A 80 33.43 -1.79 -4.26
C GLU A 80 33.36 -3.32 -4.12
N GLU A 81 32.17 -3.91 -4.27
CA GLU A 81 31.96 -5.35 -4.19
C GLU A 81 32.64 -6.12 -5.33
N VAL A 82 32.71 -5.55 -6.54
CA VAL A 82 33.39 -6.16 -7.70
C VAL A 82 34.91 -6.15 -7.52
N ASN A 83 35.46 -5.10 -6.90
CA ASN A 83 36.90 -4.99 -6.68
C ASN A 83 37.37 -5.68 -5.38
N ASP A 84 36.46 -6.17 -4.53
CA ASP A 84 36.82 -6.93 -3.33
C ASP A 84 37.32 -8.34 -3.72
N PRO A 85 38.59 -8.70 -3.44
CA PRO A 85 39.13 -10.02 -3.76
C PRO A 85 38.43 -11.18 -3.04
N LEU A 86 37.71 -10.91 -1.96
CA LEU A 86 36.95 -11.92 -1.19
C LEU A 86 35.52 -12.10 -1.71
N SER A 87 35.05 -11.19 -2.56
CA SER A 87 33.73 -11.26 -3.16
C SER A 87 33.64 -12.38 -4.19
N LYS A 88 32.51 -13.09 -4.18
CA LYS A 88 32.17 -14.11 -5.19
C LYS A 88 31.20 -13.55 -6.23
N MET A 89 31.14 -12.24 -6.35
CA MET A 89 30.19 -11.59 -7.24
C MET A 89 30.64 -11.69 -8.69
N GLU A 90 29.78 -12.24 -9.53
CA GLU A 90 29.98 -12.27 -10.97
C GLU A 90 29.52 -10.95 -11.59
N ALA A 91 30.48 -10.20 -12.13
CA ALA A 91 30.27 -8.95 -12.84
C ALA A 91 30.34 -9.17 -14.35
N VAL A 92 29.22 -8.95 -15.04
CA VAL A 92 29.10 -9.00 -16.51
C VAL A 92 29.15 -7.61 -17.15
N PHE A 93 29.07 -6.54 -16.33
CA PHE A 93 29.19 -5.15 -16.77
C PHE A 93 30.25 -4.41 -15.98
N GLU A 94 31.04 -3.61 -16.70
CA GLU A 94 31.91 -2.58 -16.14
C GLU A 94 31.17 -1.25 -16.17
N ILE A 95 31.13 -0.54 -15.04
CA ILE A 95 30.37 0.71 -14.91
C ILE A 95 31.31 1.84 -14.48
N GLU A 96 31.42 2.84 -15.34
CA GLU A 96 32.21 4.05 -15.08
C GLU A 96 31.46 4.99 -14.12
N PRO A 97 31.95 5.20 -12.88
CA PRO A 97 31.23 5.97 -11.86
C PRO A 97 31.03 7.43 -12.23
N GLU A 98 31.90 8.05 -13.03
CA GLU A 98 31.85 9.49 -13.33
C GLU A 98 30.75 9.86 -14.32
N ASN A 99 30.66 9.14 -15.43
CA ASN A 99 29.69 9.42 -16.49
C ASN A 99 28.48 8.47 -16.47
N LEU A 100 28.51 7.42 -15.64
CA LEU A 100 27.51 6.36 -15.54
C LEU A 100 27.33 5.56 -16.84
N THR A 101 28.33 5.55 -17.71
CA THR A 101 28.34 4.66 -18.88
C THR A 101 28.77 3.27 -18.47
N PHE A 102 28.28 2.25 -19.16
CA PHE A 102 28.65 0.87 -18.91
C PHE A 102 28.94 0.12 -20.21
N SER A 103 29.75 -0.93 -20.10
CA SER A 103 30.13 -1.83 -21.20
C SER A 103 30.29 -3.26 -20.72
N ARG A 104 30.22 -4.22 -21.64
CA ARG A 104 30.56 -5.62 -21.35
C ARG A 104 32.08 -5.83 -21.52
N PRO A 105 32.74 -6.63 -20.66
CA PRO A 105 34.11 -7.06 -20.89
C PRO A 105 34.24 -7.84 -22.21
N GLU A 106 35.31 -7.63 -22.96
CA GLU A 106 35.52 -8.24 -24.29
C GLU A 106 35.58 -9.78 -24.28
N ASN A 107 35.87 -10.39 -23.13
CA ASN A 107 36.06 -11.84 -22.97
C ASN A 107 34.88 -12.56 -22.28
N LEU A 108 33.71 -11.93 -22.19
CA LEU A 108 32.56 -12.54 -21.54
C LEU A 108 31.91 -13.61 -22.44
N ILE A 109 32.09 -14.88 -22.09
CA ILE A 109 31.52 -16.04 -22.82
C ILE A 109 30.11 -16.41 -22.31
N GLU A 110 29.67 -15.83 -21.19
CA GLU A 110 28.45 -16.28 -20.52
C GLU A 110 27.17 -15.59 -20.98
N ASP A 111 26.18 -16.42 -21.29
CA ASP A 111 24.81 -16.03 -21.59
C ASP A 111 23.99 -15.72 -20.32
N GLN A 112 24.53 -14.93 -19.38
CA GLN A 112 23.75 -14.45 -18.23
C GLN A 112 22.80 -13.32 -18.62
N VAL A 113 23.22 -12.50 -19.59
CA VAL A 113 22.46 -11.32 -19.99
C VAL A 113 21.19 -11.72 -20.75
N ASP A 114 21.23 -12.68 -21.68
CA ASP A 114 20.01 -13.04 -22.41
C ASP A 114 19.03 -13.77 -21.49
N LYS A 115 19.53 -14.61 -20.57
CA LYS A 115 18.70 -15.17 -19.47
C LYS A 115 18.05 -14.10 -18.62
N ALA A 116 18.79 -13.03 -18.27
CA ALA A 116 18.23 -11.92 -17.51
C ALA A 116 17.14 -11.19 -18.30
N LEU A 117 17.36 -10.96 -19.60
CA LEU A 117 16.37 -10.34 -20.49
C LEU A 117 15.13 -11.21 -20.68
N ASP A 118 15.28 -12.52 -20.81
CA ASP A 118 14.16 -13.46 -20.92
C ASP A 118 13.31 -13.47 -19.65
N ILE A 119 13.93 -13.43 -18.47
CA ILE A 119 13.22 -13.25 -17.20
C ILE A 119 12.48 -11.91 -17.17
N LEU A 120 13.11 -10.82 -17.60
CA LEU A 120 12.48 -9.50 -17.62
C LEU A 120 11.29 -9.45 -18.59
N ARG A 121 11.31 -10.21 -19.69
CA ARG A 121 10.21 -10.26 -20.67
C ARG A 121 8.98 -11.03 -20.17
N GLN A 122 9.11 -11.87 -19.14
CA GLN A 122 8.02 -12.69 -18.62
C GLN A 122 7.47 -12.16 -17.28
N PRO A 123 6.16 -12.22 -17.01
CA PRO A 123 5.63 -11.82 -15.71
C PRO A 123 6.27 -12.59 -14.55
N LEU A 124 6.83 -11.88 -13.56
CA LEU A 124 7.45 -12.52 -12.39
C LEU A 124 6.43 -13.36 -11.61
N SER A 125 6.86 -14.48 -11.04
CA SER A 125 5.99 -15.35 -10.22
C SER A 125 5.56 -14.66 -8.91
N TYR A 126 4.39 -15.02 -8.37
CA TYR A 126 3.95 -14.54 -7.06
C TYR A 126 4.59 -15.34 -5.92
N LYS A 127 5.13 -14.64 -4.93
CA LYS A 127 5.53 -15.23 -3.65
C LYS A 127 4.27 -15.41 -2.79
N ILE A 128 3.83 -16.65 -2.65
CA ILE A 128 2.69 -17.01 -1.80
C ILE A 128 3.19 -17.03 -0.35
N HIS A 129 2.69 -16.08 0.45
CA HIS A 129 2.86 -16.12 1.90
C HIS A 129 1.58 -16.70 2.51
N GLY A 130 1.64 -17.97 2.92
CA GLY A 130 0.60 -18.54 3.77
C GLY A 130 0.97 -18.34 5.22
N LYS A 131 0.13 -17.64 6.00
CA LYS A 131 0.09 -17.93 7.43
C LYS A 131 -0.59 -19.29 7.56
N SER A 132 0.03 -20.23 8.27
CA SER A 132 -0.70 -21.42 8.69
C SER A 132 -1.81 -20.95 9.62
N LEU A 133 -3.06 -21.30 9.31
CA LEU A 133 -4.15 -21.08 10.24
C LEU A 133 -3.90 -22.03 11.43
N VAL A 134 -4.07 -21.52 12.65
CA VAL A 134 -4.05 -22.34 13.86
C VAL A 134 -5.26 -23.26 13.83
N ASP A 135 -5.09 -24.53 14.24
CA ASP A 135 -6.23 -25.44 14.36
C ASP A 135 -7.14 -24.94 15.50
N PRO A 136 -8.41 -24.60 15.24
CA PRO A 136 -9.33 -24.13 16.27
C PRO A 136 -9.64 -25.20 17.34
N LYS A 137 -9.23 -26.46 17.16
CA LYS A 137 -9.32 -27.50 18.18
C LYS A 137 -8.16 -27.44 19.19
N GLU A 138 -7.07 -26.78 18.84
CA GLU A 138 -5.90 -26.67 19.70
C GLU A 138 -6.04 -25.48 20.67
N THR A 139 -5.53 -25.67 21.88
CA THR A 139 -5.46 -24.60 22.87
C THR A 139 -4.30 -23.69 22.51
N SER A 140 -4.58 -22.41 22.26
CA SER A 140 -3.53 -21.43 21.99
C SER A 140 -2.94 -20.93 23.32
N LEU A 141 -1.61 -20.91 23.43
CA LEU A 141 -0.93 -20.35 24.60
C LEU A 141 -0.59 -18.89 24.33
N VAL A 142 -1.14 -17.98 25.13
CA VAL A 142 -0.80 -16.56 25.08
C VAL A 142 0.25 -16.28 26.15
N PRO A 143 1.49 -15.91 25.77
CA PRO A 143 2.49 -15.50 26.75
C PRO A 143 2.09 -14.16 27.36
N LEU A 144 2.09 -14.10 28.69
CA LEU A 144 2.03 -12.85 29.45
C LEU A 144 3.47 -12.44 29.75
N ASP A 145 4.02 -11.53 28.95
CA ASP A 145 5.32 -10.94 29.25
C ASP A 145 5.15 -9.96 30.42
N PHE A 146 5.49 -10.45 31.60
CA PHE A 146 5.89 -9.62 32.72
C PHE A 146 7.36 -9.94 32.98
N ASP A 147 8.18 -8.91 33.23
CA ASP A 147 9.65 -8.96 33.45
C ASP A 147 10.14 -9.96 34.53
N ARG A 148 9.27 -10.80 35.11
CA ARG A 148 9.54 -11.74 36.21
C ARG A 148 8.89 -13.12 36.05
N GLY A 149 8.76 -13.63 34.83
CA GLY A 149 8.43 -15.03 34.55
C GLY A 149 7.24 -15.17 33.60
N ALA A 150 7.46 -15.86 32.48
CA ALA A 150 6.46 -16.04 31.44
C ALA A 150 5.33 -16.97 31.92
N GLN A 151 4.25 -16.39 32.44
CA GLN A 151 2.99 -17.10 32.62
C GLN A 151 2.29 -17.23 31.27
N HIS A 152 1.68 -18.37 31.00
CA HIS A 152 0.92 -18.59 29.76
C HIS A 152 -0.55 -18.80 30.12
N ILE A 153 -1.45 -18.06 29.47
CA ILE A 153 -2.88 -18.34 29.54
C ILE A 153 -3.25 -19.23 28.37
N GLY A 154 -3.84 -20.39 28.67
CA GLY A 154 -4.50 -21.24 27.67
C GLY A 154 -5.80 -20.59 27.22
N VAL A 155 -5.87 -20.23 25.94
CA VAL A 155 -7.09 -19.70 25.31
C VAL A 155 -7.65 -20.79 24.40
N HIS A 156 -8.83 -21.30 24.74
CA HIS A 156 -9.59 -22.16 23.85
C HIS A 156 -10.15 -21.30 22.72
N SER A 157 -9.85 -21.69 21.48
CA SER A 157 -10.43 -21.01 20.33
C SER A 157 -11.95 -21.19 20.36
N PRO A 158 -12.74 -20.11 20.25
CA PRO A 158 -14.18 -20.26 20.08
C PRO A 158 -14.44 -21.10 18.82
N GLN A 159 -15.36 -22.06 18.91
CA GLN A 159 -15.78 -22.87 17.76
C GLN A 159 -16.54 -22.00 16.77
N LEU A 160 -15.82 -21.17 16.03
CA LEU A 160 -16.36 -20.39 14.93
C LEU A 160 -16.35 -21.27 13.69
N PRO A 161 -17.43 -21.30 12.90
CA PRO A 161 -17.43 -21.99 11.62
C PRO A 161 -16.30 -21.42 10.77
N SER A 162 -15.29 -22.24 10.48
CA SER A 162 -14.14 -21.84 9.68
C SER A 162 -14.57 -21.70 8.23
N LYS A 163 -15.05 -20.52 7.87
CA LYS A 163 -15.27 -20.19 6.46
C LYS A 163 -13.89 -20.16 5.82
N ARG A 164 -13.61 -21.10 4.90
CA ARG A 164 -12.37 -21.07 4.12
C ARG A 164 -12.24 -19.68 3.51
N VAL A 165 -11.14 -19.00 3.82
CA VAL A 165 -10.83 -17.70 3.25
C VAL A 165 -10.66 -17.92 1.75
N GLY A 166 -11.56 -17.34 0.95
CA GLY A 166 -11.43 -17.38 -0.49
C GLY A 166 -10.18 -16.62 -0.91
N TYR A 167 -9.32 -17.23 -1.70
CA TYR A 167 -8.20 -16.53 -2.32
C TYR A 167 -8.72 -15.64 -3.44
N HIS A 168 -8.12 -14.45 -3.58
CA HIS A 168 -8.39 -13.61 -4.76
C HIS A 168 -7.82 -14.28 -6.01
N ASN A 169 -8.59 -14.28 -7.10
CA ASN A 169 -8.07 -14.68 -8.40
C ASN A 169 -7.07 -13.62 -8.88
N LEU A 170 -5.78 -13.94 -8.82
CA LEU A 170 -4.69 -13.06 -9.26
C LEU A 170 -4.61 -12.91 -10.78
N ASN A 171 -5.30 -13.79 -11.53
CA ASN A 171 -5.37 -13.79 -13.00
C ASN A 171 -6.69 -13.20 -13.51
N ARG A 172 -7.39 -12.40 -12.68
CA ARG A 172 -8.63 -11.76 -13.10
C ARG A 172 -8.34 -10.69 -14.15
N ASN A 173 -8.84 -10.88 -15.37
CA ASN A 173 -8.88 -9.81 -16.38
C ASN A 173 -9.89 -8.74 -15.94
N ILE A 174 -9.44 -7.50 -15.82
CA ILE A 174 -10.28 -6.34 -15.53
C ILE A 174 -10.83 -5.87 -16.88
N THR A 175 -12.12 -6.05 -17.12
CA THR A 175 -12.73 -5.80 -18.44
C THR A 175 -13.74 -4.67 -18.47
N ASN A 176 -14.07 -4.06 -17.33
CA ASN A 176 -15.18 -3.11 -17.28
C ASN A 176 -14.63 -1.71 -17.03
N ASP A 177 -14.65 -0.89 -18.09
CA ASP A 177 -14.56 0.55 -17.98
C ASP A 177 -15.73 1.02 -17.10
N ILE A 178 -15.46 1.90 -16.14
CA ILE A 178 -16.49 2.44 -15.25
C ILE A 178 -16.87 3.82 -15.78
N GLU A 179 -18.11 3.98 -16.18
CA GLU A 179 -18.66 5.25 -16.67
C GLU A 179 -19.68 5.76 -15.67
N ILE A 180 -19.55 7.02 -15.28
CA ILE A 180 -20.38 7.65 -14.25
C ILE A 180 -20.84 8.98 -14.79
N SER A 181 -22.15 9.17 -14.96
CA SER A 181 -22.66 10.50 -15.34
C SER A 181 -22.55 11.48 -14.16
N MET A 182 -22.31 12.75 -14.47
CA MET A 182 -22.32 13.82 -13.47
C MET A 182 -23.69 13.90 -12.77
N THR A 183 -24.78 13.61 -13.49
CA THR A 183 -26.14 13.54 -12.94
C THR A 183 -26.26 12.49 -11.85
N GLU A 184 -25.83 11.25 -12.10
CA GLU A 184 -25.88 10.17 -11.09
C GLU A 184 -25.03 10.51 -9.85
N LEU A 185 -23.91 11.18 -10.06
CA LEU A 185 -23.04 11.60 -8.96
C LEU A 185 -23.69 12.72 -8.12
N ILE A 186 -24.40 13.66 -8.77
CA ILE A 186 -25.21 14.69 -8.12
C ILE A 186 -26.38 14.06 -7.36
N GLU A 187 -27.08 13.08 -7.93
CA GLU A 187 -28.14 12.34 -7.23
C GLU A 187 -27.60 11.65 -5.97
N THR A 188 -26.41 11.06 -6.05
CA THR A 188 -25.72 10.50 -4.88
C THR A 188 -25.43 11.57 -3.83
N ALA A 189 -24.98 12.75 -4.24
CA ALA A 189 -24.68 13.87 -3.36
C ALA A 189 -25.95 14.43 -2.67
N ILE A 190 -27.07 14.56 -3.41
CA ILE A 190 -28.39 14.94 -2.86
C ILE A 190 -28.80 13.97 -1.77
N ASP A 191 -28.66 12.67 -2.02
CA ASP A 191 -28.99 11.63 -1.07
C ASP A 191 -28.11 11.67 0.19
N MET A 192 -26.82 12.01 0.03
CA MET A 192 -25.91 12.22 1.16
C MET A 192 -26.33 13.45 1.97
N ASP A 193 -26.67 14.56 1.33
CA ASP A 193 -27.13 15.78 2.00
C ASP A 193 -28.46 15.59 2.74
N ARG A 194 -29.40 14.83 2.17
CA ARG A 194 -30.64 14.47 2.84
C ARG A 194 -30.38 13.75 4.16
N ARG A 195 -29.45 12.79 4.17
CA ARG A 195 -29.05 12.08 5.40
C ARG A 195 -28.36 13.00 6.41
N ASP A 196 -27.54 13.93 5.93
CA ASP A 196 -26.92 14.94 6.78
C ASP A 196 -27.97 15.85 7.44
N GLN A 197 -29.09 16.11 6.76
CA GLN A 197 -30.21 16.89 7.29
C GLN A 197 -31.05 16.10 8.31
N ASP A 198 -31.25 14.81 8.06
CA ASP A 198 -32.06 13.93 8.90
C ASP A 198 -31.36 13.57 10.24
N ASN A 199 -30.06 13.82 10.37
CA ASN A 199 -29.28 13.51 11.56
C ASN A 199 -28.94 14.77 12.40
N PRO A 200 -29.56 14.96 13.58
CA PRO A 200 -29.34 16.13 14.42
C PRO A 200 -27.94 16.18 15.07
N ASP A 201 -27.28 15.03 15.25
CA ASP A 201 -25.96 14.94 15.89
C ASP A 201 -24.82 15.24 14.91
N ARG A 202 -25.11 15.39 13.61
CA ARG A 202 -24.10 15.77 12.63
C ARG A 202 -23.84 17.26 12.68
N ALA A 203 -22.80 17.64 13.43
CA ALA A 203 -22.37 19.03 13.59
C ALA A 203 -22.15 19.78 12.27
N ASN A 204 -21.68 19.10 11.22
CA ASN A 204 -21.37 19.70 9.91
C ASN A 204 -22.24 19.10 8.81
N LYS A 205 -23.21 19.88 8.32
CA LYS A 205 -23.91 19.61 7.06
C LYS A 205 -22.97 19.92 5.91
N ASN A 206 -22.49 18.89 5.22
CA ASN A 206 -21.38 19.07 4.28
C ASN A 206 -21.79 19.74 2.97
N ASN A 207 -23.09 19.74 2.62
CA ASN A 207 -23.59 20.38 1.40
C ASN A 207 -22.88 19.83 0.15
N TRP A 208 -22.87 18.50 0.03
CA TRP A 208 -22.22 17.75 -1.04
C TRP A 208 -22.72 18.16 -2.41
N GLN A 209 -24.03 18.33 -2.58
CA GLN A 209 -24.64 18.74 -3.84
C GLN A 209 -24.04 20.06 -4.32
N ALA A 210 -24.12 21.11 -3.49
CA ALA A 210 -23.63 22.42 -3.89
C ALA A 210 -22.11 22.46 -4.11
N ARG A 211 -21.35 21.57 -3.44
CA ARG A 211 -19.91 21.43 -3.69
C ARG A 211 -19.63 20.74 -5.01
N LEU A 212 -20.42 19.75 -5.39
CA LEU A 212 -20.24 18.98 -6.62
C LEU A 212 -20.76 19.74 -7.85
N GLU A 213 -21.85 20.49 -7.73
CA GLU A 213 -22.39 21.36 -8.80
C GLU A 213 -21.42 22.49 -9.20
N ARG A 214 -20.44 22.83 -8.34
CA ARG A 214 -19.37 23.77 -8.67
C ARG A 214 -18.28 23.13 -9.54
N CYS A 215 -18.30 21.82 -9.72
CA CYS A 215 -17.35 21.11 -10.55
C CYS A 215 -17.88 21.02 -11.98
N VAL A 216 -17.13 21.61 -12.93
CA VAL A 216 -17.36 21.43 -14.36
C VAL A 216 -16.41 20.34 -14.84
N LEU A 217 -16.97 19.31 -15.47
CA LEU A 217 -16.19 18.24 -16.08
C LEU A 217 -15.89 18.63 -17.53
N CYS A 218 -14.62 18.59 -17.94
CA CYS A 218 -14.18 18.93 -19.30
C CYS A 218 -13.40 17.77 -19.92
N SER A 219 -13.60 17.53 -21.20
CA SER A 219 -12.82 16.56 -21.99
C SER A 219 -11.52 17.18 -22.49
N THR A 220 -10.42 16.43 -22.41
CA THR A 220 -9.10 16.85 -22.95
C THR A 220 -8.88 16.44 -24.40
N THR A 221 -9.90 15.89 -25.08
CA THR A 221 -9.80 15.46 -26.49
C THR A 221 -9.47 16.61 -27.44
N THR A 222 -9.77 17.85 -27.05
CA THR A 222 -9.43 19.05 -27.82
C THR A 222 -8.90 20.15 -26.91
N PRO A 223 -8.09 21.09 -27.44
CA PRO A 223 -7.59 22.25 -26.67
C PRO A 223 -8.70 23.15 -26.10
N ALA A 224 -9.91 23.09 -26.66
CA ALA A 224 -11.05 23.88 -26.23
C ALA A 224 -11.67 23.40 -24.92
N LEU A 225 -11.25 22.23 -24.40
CA LEU A 225 -11.75 21.62 -23.17
C LEU A 225 -13.29 21.62 -23.08
N PRO A 226 -14.00 21.03 -24.07
CA PRO A 226 -15.45 21.02 -24.08
C PRO A 226 -15.98 20.33 -22.82
N GLU A 227 -17.12 20.84 -22.32
CA GLU A 227 -17.81 20.23 -21.20
C GLU A 227 -18.19 18.78 -21.53
N ALA A 228 -18.06 17.90 -20.54
CA ALA A 228 -18.37 16.48 -20.64
C ALA A 228 -19.35 16.12 -19.53
N GLU A 229 -20.30 15.25 -19.85
CA GLU A 229 -21.34 14.83 -18.91
C GLU A 229 -20.96 13.55 -18.14
N THR A 230 -19.97 12.82 -18.64
CA THR A 230 -19.62 11.48 -18.15
C THR A 230 -18.15 11.41 -17.76
N LEU A 231 -17.92 10.97 -16.52
CA LEU A 231 -16.60 10.64 -16.01
C LEU A 231 -16.26 9.19 -16.38
N HIS A 232 -15.27 9.02 -17.24
CA HIS A 232 -14.75 7.69 -17.60
C HIS A 232 -13.58 7.33 -16.68
N LEU A 233 -13.79 6.34 -15.81
CA LEU A 233 -12.77 5.77 -14.93
C LEU A 233 -12.12 4.56 -15.62
N LYS A 234 -11.12 4.85 -16.46
CA LYS A 234 -10.35 3.85 -17.22
C LYS A 234 -8.87 3.90 -16.87
N GLU A 235 -8.27 2.73 -16.70
CA GLU A 235 -6.84 2.56 -16.40
C GLU A 235 -6.35 3.44 -15.23
N VAL A 236 -5.51 4.44 -15.52
CA VAL A 236 -4.87 5.33 -14.55
C VAL A 236 -5.30 6.75 -14.84
N ILE A 237 -5.88 7.40 -13.83
CA ILE A 237 -6.32 8.80 -13.90
C ILE A 237 -5.58 9.59 -12.84
N HIS A 238 -4.93 10.67 -13.27
CA HIS A 238 -4.27 11.61 -12.38
C HIS A 238 -5.21 12.78 -12.07
N MET A 239 -5.56 12.93 -10.80
CA MET A 239 -6.34 14.07 -10.31
C MET A 239 -5.40 15.13 -9.71
N ILE A 240 -5.19 16.21 -10.44
CA ILE A 240 -4.35 17.33 -10.02
C ILE A 240 -5.24 18.52 -9.69
N GLY A 241 -4.96 19.22 -8.58
CA GLY A 241 -5.68 20.44 -8.26
C GLY A 241 -5.11 21.14 -7.04
N LEU A 242 -5.37 22.45 -6.94
CA LEU A 242 -4.97 23.26 -5.80
C LEU A 242 -5.64 22.80 -4.49
N PRO A 243 -5.09 23.16 -3.31
CA PRO A 243 -5.82 23.00 -2.06
C PRO A 243 -7.23 23.61 -2.15
N GLY A 244 -8.24 22.90 -1.69
CA GLY A 244 -9.64 23.35 -1.77
C GLY A 244 -10.32 23.14 -3.13
N SER A 245 -9.65 22.58 -4.14
CA SER A 245 -10.22 22.36 -5.49
C SER A 245 -11.31 21.28 -5.59
N GLY A 246 -11.85 20.78 -4.48
CA GLY A 246 -12.93 19.78 -4.50
C GLY A 246 -12.51 18.31 -4.68
N LYS A 247 -11.22 17.97 -4.74
CA LYS A 247 -10.74 16.58 -4.90
C LYS A 247 -11.36 15.61 -3.87
N THR A 248 -11.34 16.00 -2.60
CA THR A 248 -11.93 15.23 -1.51
C THR A 248 -13.44 15.04 -1.70
N THR A 249 -14.16 16.10 -2.08
CA THR A 249 -15.60 16.03 -2.38
C THR A 249 -15.88 14.98 -3.45
N LEU A 250 -15.16 15.06 -4.57
CA LEU A 250 -15.31 14.15 -5.69
C LEU A 250 -15.00 12.70 -5.27
N LEU A 251 -13.88 12.47 -4.58
CA LEU A 251 -13.48 11.13 -4.11
C LEU A 251 -14.48 10.51 -3.14
N THR A 252 -15.05 11.31 -2.21
CA THR A 252 -16.06 10.81 -1.27
C THR A 252 -17.36 10.46 -1.98
N CYS A 253 -17.86 11.34 -2.88
CA CYS A 253 -19.09 11.07 -3.64
C CYS A 253 -18.92 9.83 -4.54
N LEU A 254 -17.77 9.72 -5.22
CA LEU A 254 -17.42 8.54 -6.02
C LEU A 254 -17.35 7.29 -5.17
N GLY A 255 -16.71 7.33 -4.00
CA GLY A 255 -16.63 6.18 -3.09
C GLY A 255 -18.00 5.67 -2.65
N VAL A 256 -18.93 6.59 -2.35
CA VAL A 256 -20.32 6.25 -1.99
C VAL A 256 -21.06 5.67 -3.21
N TYR A 257 -20.99 6.31 -4.38
CA TYR A 257 -21.62 5.84 -5.61
C TYR A 257 -21.15 4.42 -5.97
N LEU A 258 -19.83 4.24 -6.10
CA LEU A 258 -19.23 2.96 -6.49
C LEU A 258 -19.66 1.82 -5.56
N ALA A 259 -19.67 2.08 -4.26
CA ALA A 259 -20.06 1.07 -3.28
C ALA A 259 -21.56 0.72 -3.34
N ARG A 260 -22.45 1.70 -3.57
CA ARG A 260 -23.88 1.44 -3.79
C ARG A 260 -24.12 0.59 -5.03
N HIS A 261 -23.32 0.78 -6.07
CA HIS A 261 -23.33 -0.01 -7.31
C HIS A 261 -22.54 -1.33 -7.20
N GLN A 262 -22.19 -1.78 -5.99
CA GLN A 262 -21.49 -3.05 -5.73
C GLN A 262 -20.11 -3.15 -6.40
N ILE A 263 -19.49 -2.02 -6.72
CA ILE A 263 -18.13 -1.96 -7.25
C ILE A 263 -17.16 -1.99 -6.07
N LYS A 264 -16.28 -2.99 -6.06
CA LYS A 264 -15.26 -3.15 -5.02
C LYS A 264 -14.16 -2.12 -5.21
N THR A 265 -14.15 -1.10 -4.36
CA THR A 265 -13.19 0.01 -4.44
C THR A 265 -12.15 -0.11 -3.33
N LEU A 266 -10.87 0.06 -3.70
CA LEU A 266 -9.76 0.22 -2.76
C LEU A 266 -9.26 1.66 -2.81
N ILE A 267 -9.25 2.33 -1.66
CA ILE A 267 -8.73 3.69 -1.54
C ILE A 267 -7.50 3.64 -0.64
N LEU A 268 -6.38 4.15 -1.16
CA LEU A 268 -5.08 4.14 -0.49
C LEU A 268 -4.74 5.53 -0.01
N PHE A 269 -4.34 5.64 1.26
CA PHE A 269 -3.96 6.91 1.87
C PHE A 269 -2.51 6.83 2.39
N PRO A 270 -1.74 7.94 2.30
CA PRO A 270 -0.39 8.00 2.88
C PRO A 270 -0.42 8.12 4.41
N LYS A 271 -1.56 8.53 4.97
CA LYS A 271 -1.77 8.89 6.37
C LYS A 271 -2.96 8.11 6.93
N ILE A 272 -2.80 7.57 8.13
CA ILE A 272 -3.82 6.71 8.75
C ILE A 272 -5.03 7.54 9.22
N GLU A 273 -4.78 8.78 9.65
CA GLU A 273 -5.79 9.73 10.10
C GLU A 273 -6.76 10.06 8.97
N THR A 274 -6.22 10.26 7.75
CA THR A 274 -7.04 10.45 6.55
C THR A 274 -7.88 9.21 6.24
N ALA A 275 -7.29 8.02 6.34
CA ALA A 275 -8.03 6.78 6.12
C ALA A 275 -9.17 6.59 7.14
N LEU A 276 -8.94 6.92 8.41
CA LEU A 276 -9.96 6.87 9.46
C LEU A 276 -11.09 7.89 9.21
N SER A 277 -10.76 9.11 8.80
CA SER A 277 -11.77 10.11 8.42
C SER A 277 -12.69 9.57 7.31
N TYR A 278 -12.12 9.02 6.25
CA TYR A 278 -12.90 8.43 5.15
C TYR A 278 -13.69 7.20 5.59
N LEU A 279 -13.12 6.33 6.43
CA LEU A 279 -13.84 5.17 6.96
C LEU A 279 -15.09 5.61 7.73
N ASN A 280 -14.97 6.65 8.55
CA ASN A 280 -16.08 7.19 9.33
C ASN A 280 -17.16 7.80 8.42
N ASP A 281 -16.75 8.59 7.42
CA ASP A 281 -17.69 9.14 6.42
C ASP A 281 -18.42 8.01 5.68
N PHE A 282 -17.70 6.99 5.19
CA PHE A 282 -18.33 5.87 4.48
C PHE A 282 -19.29 5.08 5.37
N ARG A 283 -18.92 4.79 6.63
CA ARG A 283 -19.81 4.13 7.58
C ARG A 283 -21.06 4.94 7.87
N TYR A 284 -20.90 6.26 8.03
CA TYR A 284 -22.02 7.16 8.21
C TYR A 284 -23.02 7.05 7.05
N TYR A 285 -22.54 6.99 5.81
CA TYR A 285 -23.41 6.77 4.64
C TYR A 285 -23.82 5.31 4.41
N HIS A 286 -23.67 4.44 5.42
CA HIS A 286 -24.01 3.01 5.39
C HIS A 286 -23.27 2.22 4.30
N ILE A 287 -22.06 2.64 3.97
CA ILE A 287 -21.18 1.89 3.09
C ILE A 287 -20.43 0.85 3.90
N ASN A 288 -20.40 -0.39 3.40
CA ASN A 288 -19.62 -1.48 3.97
C ASN A 288 -18.12 -1.27 3.68
N ALA A 289 -17.52 -0.32 4.39
CA ALA A 289 -16.11 -0.02 4.31
C ALA A 289 -15.34 -0.68 5.48
N SER A 290 -14.16 -1.17 5.17
CA SER A 290 -13.23 -1.76 6.14
C SER A 290 -11.82 -1.24 5.89
N LEU A 291 -11.08 -1.04 6.98
CA LEU A 291 -9.70 -0.59 6.92
C LEU A 291 -8.75 -1.77 6.75
N LEU A 292 -7.90 -1.71 5.73
CA LEU A 292 -6.77 -2.63 5.57
C LEU A 292 -5.50 -1.92 6.03
N SER A 293 -4.99 -2.28 7.20
CA SER A 293 -3.75 -1.74 7.77
C SER A 293 -2.63 -2.78 7.82
N GLY A 294 -1.39 -2.30 7.72
CA GLY A 294 -0.21 -3.14 7.82
C GLY A 294 -0.14 -3.84 9.18
N GLN A 295 0.09 -5.16 9.15
CA GLN A 295 0.09 -6.01 10.35
C GLN A 295 1.45 -6.08 11.05
N SER A 296 2.49 -5.43 10.53
CA SER A 296 3.79 -5.42 11.23
C SER A 296 3.70 -4.58 12.50
N GLU A 297 4.34 -5.05 13.56
CA GLU A 297 4.40 -4.38 14.87
C GLU A 297 4.86 -2.93 14.73
N LEU A 298 5.98 -2.71 14.04
CA LEU A 298 6.49 -1.36 13.76
C LEU A 298 5.52 -0.46 12.96
N SER A 299 4.66 -1.02 12.11
CA SER A 299 3.64 -0.21 11.42
C SER A 299 2.45 0.09 12.34
N ARG A 300 1.99 -0.90 13.12
CA ARG A 300 0.93 -0.71 14.11
C ARG A 300 1.33 0.31 15.18
N ASP A 301 2.58 0.27 15.62
CA ASP A 301 3.12 1.21 16.60
C ASP A 301 3.14 2.64 16.09
N ARG A 302 3.65 2.83 14.87
CA ARG A 302 3.63 4.14 14.21
C ARG A 302 2.22 4.67 14.03
N HIS A 303 1.26 3.82 13.64
CA HIS A 303 -0.14 4.23 13.49
C HIS A 303 -0.78 4.60 14.83
N ALA A 304 -0.58 3.77 15.86
CA ALA A 304 -1.10 4.04 17.20
C ALA A 304 -0.56 5.34 17.78
N ASN A 305 0.75 5.61 17.64
CA ASN A 305 1.36 6.83 18.14
C ASN A 305 0.79 8.08 17.44
N ARG A 306 0.63 8.06 16.11
CA ARG A 306 0.05 9.22 15.41
C ARG A 306 -1.43 9.46 15.76
N ILE A 307 -2.19 8.40 15.99
CA ILE A 307 -3.57 8.53 16.47
C ILE A 307 -3.57 9.16 17.86
N ALA A 308 -2.69 8.72 18.77
CA ALA A 308 -2.55 9.30 20.10
C ALA A 308 -2.15 10.78 20.05
N GLU A 309 -1.18 11.15 19.21
CA GLU A 309 -0.79 12.55 18.96
C GLU A 309 -1.98 13.37 18.44
N THR A 310 -2.77 12.81 17.53
CA THR A 310 -3.97 13.46 17.01
C THR A 310 -4.98 13.68 18.12
N ILE A 311 -5.29 12.68 18.94
CA ILE A 311 -6.22 12.81 20.09
C ILE A 311 -5.73 13.89 21.06
N ALA A 312 -4.44 13.88 21.39
CA ALA A 312 -3.83 14.86 22.28
C ALA A 312 -3.92 16.28 21.75
N ALA A 313 -3.72 16.48 20.44
CA ALA A 313 -3.77 17.78 19.79
C ALA A 313 -5.19 18.38 19.68
N HIS A 314 -6.25 17.58 19.81
CA HIS A 314 -7.63 18.05 19.68
C HIS A 314 -8.22 18.62 20.99
N SER A 315 -7.46 18.64 22.10
CA SER A 315 -7.99 19.12 23.37
C SER A 315 -6.92 19.71 24.28
N ASP A 316 -7.30 20.74 25.03
CA ASP A 316 -6.45 21.34 26.07
C ASP A 316 -6.18 20.38 27.24
N SER A 317 -6.93 19.27 27.35
CA SER A 317 -6.72 18.20 28.34
C SER A 317 -5.66 17.17 27.91
N GLY A 318 -4.97 17.39 26.79
CA GLY A 318 -3.98 16.45 26.26
C GLY A 318 -4.59 15.11 25.82
N GLY A 319 -5.89 15.10 25.48
CA GLY A 319 -6.57 13.93 24.93
C GLY A 319 -7.22 13.01 25.95
N PHE A 320 -7.20 13.36 27.24
CA PHE A 320 -7.75 12.51 28.28
C PHE A 320 -9.27 12.31 28.13
N GLY A 321 -9.70 11.05 28.09
CA GLY A 321 -11.12 10.66 27.95
C GLY A 321 -11.70 10.85 26.55
N LEU A 322 -10.89 11.24 25.56
CA LEU A 322 -11.30 11.43 24.18
C LEU A 322 -10.96 10.22 23.33
N ASN A 323 -11.85 9.93 22.39
CA ASN A 323 -11.67 8.87 21.41
C ASN A 323 -11.96 9.42 20.02
N ILE A 324 -11.14 9.05 19.04
CA ILE A 324 -11.43 9.24 17.62
C ILE A 324 -12.01 7.93 17.07
N PRO A 325 -13.17 7.94 16.41
CA PRO A 325 -13.76 6.72 15.88
C PRO A 325 -12.79 5.97 14.96
N GLY A 326 -12.61 4.68 15.20
CA GLY A 326 -11.64 3.82 14.53
C GLY A 326 -10.28 3.71 15.23
N SER A 327 -10.05 4.39 16.36
CA SER A 327 -8.86 4.17 17.18
C SER A 327 -8.80 2.75 17.77
N GLU A 328 -9.97 2.11 17.94
CA GLU A 328 -10.09 0.75 18.47
C GLU A 328 -9.34 -0.29 17.62
N TYR A 329 -9.12 -0.02 16.32
CA TYR A 329 -8.33 -0.88 15.44
C TYR A 329 -6.83 -0.90 15.80
N PHE A 330 -6.38 0.07 16.60
CA PHE A 330 -4.97 0.25 16.96
C PHE A 330 -4.72 0.16 18.46
N GLY A 331 -5.73 -0.24 19.25
CA GLY A 331 -5.56 -0.57 20.65
C GLY A 331 -4.46 -1.62 20.83
N LYS A 332 -3.44 -1.28 21.63
CA LYS A 332 -2.36 -2.21 22.03
C LYS A 332 -2.65 -2.88 23.36
N SER A 333 -3.53 -2.29 24.17
CA SER A 333 -3.88 -2.80 25.48
C SER A 333 -4.70 -4.08 25.31
N CYS A 334 -4.09 -5.23 25.63
CA CYS A 334 -4.85 -6.46 25.76
C CYS A 334 -5.78 -6.32 26.98
N ALA A 335 -7.10 -6.41 26.79
CA ALA A 335 -8.05 -6.38 27.90
C ALA A 335 -7.75 -7.44 28.96
N LEU A 336 -7.13 -8.56 28.56
CA LEU A 336 -6.72 -9.65 29.45
C LEU A 336 -5.54 -9.29 30.37
N ALA A 337 -4.74 -8.27 30.05
CA ALA A 337 -3.65 -7.84 30.92
C ALA A 337 -4.17 -7.30 32.27
N GLY A 338 -5.36 -6.69 32.28
CA GLY A 338 -6.02 -6.24 33.52
C GLY A 338 -6.61 -7.38 34.37
N PHE A 339 -6.68 -8.60 33.82
CA PHE A 339 -7.07 -9.81 34.54
C PHE A 339 -5.88 -10.69 34.91
N ALA A 340 -4.65 -10.24 34.62
CA ALA A 340 -3.45 -10.93 35.08
C ALA A 340 -3.35 -10.72 36.60
N ILE A 341 -3.75 -11.75 37.34
CA ILE A 341 -3.61 -11.78 38.80
C ILE A 341 -2.11 -11.91 39.10
N ALA A 342 -1.53 -10.93 39.80
CA ALA A 342 -0.17 -11.05 40.30
C ALA A 342 -0.07 -12.30 41.18
N GLN A 343 1.02 -13.05 41.08
CA GLN A 343 1.17 -14.36 41.74
C GLN A 343 0.94 -14.29 43.27
N GLU A 344 1.22 -13.13 43.89
CA GLU A 344 0.93 -12.84 45.30
C GLU A 344 -0.57 -12.75 45.63
N GLU A 345 -1.41 -12.28 44.70
CA GLU A 345 -2.87 -12.24 44.86
C GLU A 345 -3.52 -13.60 44.55
N ALA A 346 -2.93 -14.41 43.67
CA ALA A 346 -3.43 -15.76 43.37
C ALA A 346 -3.30 -16.69 44.59
N ASP A 347 -2.20 -16.60 45.33
CA ASP A 347 -2.00 -17.33 46.58
C ASP A 347 -2.96 -16.83 47.68
N PHE A 348 -3.23 -15.52 47.74
CA PHE A 348 -4.18 -14.95 48.70
C PHE A 348 -5.64 -15.35 48.42
N LEU A 349 -6.04 -15.45 47.15
CA LEU A 349 -7.35 -15.96 46.72
C LEU A 349 -7.51 -17.46 46.97
N ALA A 350 -6.47 -18.26 46.72
CA ALA A 350 -6.47 -19.70 46.99
C ALA A 350 -6.58 -20.00 48.51
N LEU A 351 -5.99 -19.16 49.36
CA LEU A 351 -6.12 -19.23 50.81
C LEU A 351 -7.53 -18.88 51.31
N ARG A 352 -8.23 -17.95 50.64
CA ARG A 352 -9.60 -17.57 51.02
C ARG A 352 -10.65 -18.58 50.60
N ILE A 353 -10.46 -19.27 49.48
CA ILE A 353 -11.39 -20.32 48.98
C ILE A 353 -11.24 -21.63 49.78
N ARG A 354 -10.12 -21.86 50.47
CA ARG A 354 -9.97 -22.97 51.43
C ARG A 354 -10.47 -22.67 52.84
N ALA A 355 -10.83 -21.41 53.12
CA ALA A 355 -11.31 -20.95 54.42
C ALA A 355 -12.83 -20.68 54.45
N LEU A 356 -13.54 -21.00 53.36
CA LEU A 356 -15.00 -21.12 53.25
C LEU A 356 -15.33 -22.57 52.88
#